data_AF-D7JDF1-F1
#
_entry.id   AF-D7JDF1-F1
#
_cell.length_a   1.000
_cell.length_b   1.000
_cell.length_c   1.000
_cell.angle_alpha   90.00
_cell.angle_beta   90.00
_cell.angle_gamma   90.00
#
_symmetry.space_group_name_H-M   'P 1'
#
loop_
_entity.id
_entity.type
_entity.pdbx_description
1 polymer ?
#
loop_
_entity_poly.entity_id
_entity_poly.type
_entity_poly.pdbx_seq_one_letter_code
_entity_poly.pdbx_strand_id
1 'polypeptide(L)' 'MIPYTTNDDIVRCKSIVELELKKNAIVVNPKKLDELTIDIMNLVYAKGGSYSDKTIQQFAQAYIIRLLSDKSGEYL' A
#
# COMPACT_ATOMS: atom_id res chain seq x y z
N MET A 1 12.63 -4.17 -12.37
CA MET A 1 13.18 -4.44 -11.02
C MET A 1 13.40 -3.12 -10.35
N ILE A 2 12.84 -2.91 -9.17
CA ILE A 2 13.05 -1.70 -8.37
C ILE A 2 14.37 -1.88 -7.62
N PRO A 3 15.36 -0.99 -7.75
CA PRO A 3 16.75 -1.26 -7.35
C PRO A 3 16.95 -1.45 -5.84
N TYR A 4 15.98 -1.08 -5.01
CA TYR A 4 16.04 -1.13 -3.55
C TYR A 4 15.16 -2.22 -2.91
N THR A 5 14.60 -3.15 -3.69
CA THR A 5 13.70 -4.18 -3.17
C THR A 5 13.87 -5.52 -3.88
N THR A 6 13.48 -6.60 -3.20
CA THR A 6 13.40 -7.94 -3.79
C THR A 6 12.00 -8.24 -4.32
N ASN A 7 11.87 -9.29 -5.14
CA ASN A 7 10.56 -9.79 -5.56
C ASN A 7 9.72 -10.28 -4.36
N ASP A 8 10.36 -10.88 -3.36
CA ASP A 8 9.69 -11.35 -2.15
C ASP A 8 9.10 -10.20 -1.35
N ASP A 9 9.81 -9.07 -1.27
CA ASP A 9 9.30 -7.86 -0.62
C ASP A 9 8.10 -7.27 -1.38
N ILE A 10 8.10 -7.33 -2.72
CA ILE A 10 6.95 -6.90 -3.55
C ILE A 10 5.74 -7.80 -3.28
N VAL A 11 5.92 -9.12 -3.31
CA VAL A 11 4.83 -10.08 -3.06
C VAL A 11 4.28 -9.94 -1.65
N ARG A 12 5.16 -9.76 -0.65
CA ARG A 12 4.77 -9.54 0.74
C ARG A 12 4.01 -8.23 0.89
N CYS A 13 4.50 -7.15 0.29
CA CYS A 13 3.83 -5.86 0.31
C CYS A 13 2.44 -5.95 -0.32
N LYS A 14 2.34 -6.54 -1.52
CA LYS A 14 1.07 -6.72 -2.22
C LYS A 14 0.05 -7.49 -1.38
N SER A 15 0.47 -8.58 -0.74
CA SER A 15 -0.41 -9.39 0.12
C SER A 15 -0.94 -8.60 1.32
N ILE A 16 -0.09 -7.79 1.96
CA ILE A 16 -0.49 -6.94 3.09
C ILE A 16 -1.46 -5.84 2.63
N VAL A 17 -1.16 -5.18 1.50
CA VAL A 17 -2.03 -4.13 0.93
C VAL A 17 -3.40 -4.70 0.57
N GLU A 18 -3.44 -5.86 -0.07
CA GLU A 18 -4.70 -6.53 -0.41
C GLU A 18 -5.53 -6.89 0.83
N LEU A 19 -4.87 -7.38 1.89
CA LEU A 19 -5.54 -7.70 3.16
C LEU A 19 -6.13 -6.44 3.81
N GLU A 20 -5.39 -5.34 3.87
CA GLU A 20 -5.87 -4.09 4.46
C GLU A 20 -7.01 -3.46 3.63
N LEU A 21 -6.98 -3.56 2.30
CA LEU A 21 -8.09 -3.15 1.43
C LEU A 21 -9.36 -3.98 1.72
N LYS A 22 -9.22 -5.31 1.83
CA LYS A 22 -10.33 -6.22 2.17
C LYS A 22 -10.94 -5.90 3.53
N LYS A 23 -10.13 -5.61 4.55
CA LYS A 23 -10.62 -5.20 5.89
C LYS A 23 -11.48 -3.94 5.85
N ASN A 24 -11.23 -3.05 4.90
CA ASN A 24 -11.97 -1.80 4.70
C ASN A 24 -13.08 -1.93 3.63
N ALA A 25 -13.40 -3.14 3.17
CA ALA A 25 -14.35 -3.42 2.09
C ALA A 25 -14.07 -2.65 0.78
N ILE A 26 -12.79 -2.34 0.50
CA ILE A 26 -12.37 -1.65 -0.71
C ILE A 26 -11.99 -2.68 -1.76
N VAL A 27 -12.73 -2.68 -2.87
CA VAL A 27 -12.41 -3.50 -4.04
C VAL A 27 -11.66 -2.65 -5.06
N VAL A 28 -10.49 -3.13 -5.48
CA VAL A 28 -9.69 -2.52 -6.54
C VAL A 28 -9.40 -3.57 -7.61
N ASN A 29 -9.22 -3.13 -8.85
CA ASN A 29 -8.77 -4.04 -9.91
C ASN A 29 -7.27 -4.42 -9.71
N PRO A 30 -6.79 -5.51 -10.33
CA PRO A 30 -5.42 -5.98 -10.14
C PRO A 30 -4.35 -4.93 -10.48
N LYS A 31 -4.56 -4.14 -11.54
CA LYS A 31 -3.65 -3.07 -11.94
C LYS A 31 -3.53 -2.01 -10.84
N LYS A 32 -4.66 -1.63 -10.23
CA LYS A 32 -4.67 -0.63 -9.15
C LYS A 32 -4.03 -1.18 -7.88
N LEU A 33 -4.19 -2.47 -7.58
CA LEU A 33 -3.47 -3.12 -6.48
C LEU A 33 -1.95 -3.07 -6.69
N ASP A 34 -1.48 -3.30 -7.92
CA ASP A 34 -0.06 -3.19 -8.24
C ASP A 34 0.45 -1.75 -8.08
N GLU A 35 -0.28 -0.75 -8.57
CA GLU A 35 0.06 0.67 -8.36
C GLU A 35 0.17 1.04 -6.87
N LEU A 36 -0.82 0.66 -6.06
CA LEU A 36 -0.82 0.90 -4.61
C LEU A 36 0.36 0.23 -3.92
N THR A 37 0.70 -0.98 -4.34
CA THR A 37 1.86 -1.72 -3.81
C THR A 37 3.13 -0.93 -4.06
N ILE A 38 3.35 -0.45 -5.29
CA ILE A 38 4.54 0.33 -5.63
C ILE A 38 4.60 1.65 -4.86
N ASP A 39 3.48 2.38 -4.75
CA ASP A 39 3.42 3.63 -4.00
C ASP A 39 3.83 3.44 -2.54
N ILE A 40 3.29 2.41 -1.88
CA ILE A 40 3.62 2.10 -0.49
C ILE A 40 5.10 1.73 -0.35
N MET A 41 5.63 0.91 -1.27
CA MET A 41 7.04 0.55 -1.24
C MET A 41 7.97 1.76 -1.42
N ASN A 42 7.60 2.71 -2.28
CA ASN A 42 8.32 3.96 -2.47
C ASN A 42 8.29 4.83 -1.21
N LEU A 43 7.14 4.91 -0.54
CA LEU A 43 6.99 5.66 0.71
C LEU A 43 7.81 5.07 1.85
N VAL A 44 7.79 3.75 2.01
CA VAL A 44 8.60 3.04 3.02
C VAL A 44 10.09 3.30 2.79
N TYR A 45 10.55 3.18 1.53
CA TYR A 45 11.93 3.46 1.15
C TYR A 45 12.33 4.91 1.43
N ALA A 46 11.51 5.88 1.00
CA ALA A 46 11.78 7.31 1.18
C ALA A 46 11.87 7.72 2.66
N LYS A 47 11.22 6.99 3.57
CA LYS A 47 11.27 7.22 5.01
C LYS A 47 12.42 6.46 5.71
N GLY A 48 13.24 5.71 4.96
CA GLY A 48 14.32 4.89 5.51
C GLY A 48 13.80 3.69 6.32
N GLY A 49 12.57 3.25 6.05
CA GLY A 49 11.96 2.10 6.70
C GLY A 49 12.46 0.77 6.13
N SER A 50 12.37 -0.30 6.92
CA SER A 50 12.53 -1.67 6.42
C SER A 50 11.23 -2.16 5.78
N TYR A 51 11.33 -3.13 4.86
CA TYR A 51 10.16 -3.86 4.34
C TYR A 51 9.64 -4.93 5.30
N SER A 52 9.69 -4.66 6.61
CA SER A 52 9.05 -5.51 7.60
C SER A 52 7.53 -5.43 7.48
N ASP A 53 6.84 -6.52 7.80
CA ASP A 53 5.38 -6.61 7.73
C ASP A 53 4.70 -5.47 8.50
N LYS A 54 5.22 -5.18 9.70
CA LYS A 54 4.72 -4.09 10.55
C LYS A 54 4.83 -2.73 9.86
N THR A 55 5.98 -2.44 9.25
CA THR A 55 6.21 -1.18 8.54
C THR A 55 5.27 -1.08 7.34
N ILE A 56 5.21 -2.11 6.50
CA ILE A 56 4.32 -2.15 5.34
C ILE A 56 2.87 -1.93 5.77
N GLN A 57 2.42 -2.62 6.81
CA GLN A 57 1.05 -2.52 7.31
C GLN A 57 0.71 -1.10 7.78
N GLN A 58 1.60 -0.44 8.51
CA GLN A 58 1.39 0.94 8.97
C GLN A 58 1.24 1.91 7.79
N PHE A 59 2.08 1.78 6.76
CA PHE A 59 1.98 2.61 5.56
C PHE A 59 0.72 2.30 4.75
N ALA A 60 0.36 1.02 4.60
CA ALA A 60 -0.86 0.62 3.91
C ALA A 60 -2.12 1.19 4.58
N GLN A 61 -2.20 1.11 5.91
CA GLN A 61 -3.31 1.67 6.69
C GLN A 61 -3.40 3.19 6.51
N ALA A 62 -2.28 3.91 6.65
CA ALA A 62 -2.25 5.35 6.47
C ALA A 62 -2.67 5.76 5.05
N TYR A 63 -2.19 5.04 4.03
CA TYR A 63 -2.54 5.28 2.63
C TYR A 63 -4.03 5.03 2.37
N ILE A 64 -4.60 3.94 2.89
CA ILE A 64 -6.02 3.61 2.73
C ILE A 64 -6.91 4.63 3.44
N ILE A 65 -6.57 5.05 4.66
CA ILE A 65 -7.29 6.11 5.38
C ILE A 65 -7.32 7.39 4.54
N ARG A 66 -6.17 7.76 3.95
CA ARG A 66 -6.09 8.90 3.05
C ARG A 66 -6.98 8.73 1.82
N LEU A 67 -6.94 7.58 1.15
CA LEU A 67 -7.78 7.27 -0.01
C LEU A 67 -9.28 7.41 0.31
N LEU A 68 -9.70 6.91 1.47
CA LEU A 68 -11.08 7.03 1.95
C LEU A 68 -11.45 8.49 2.27
N SER A 69 -10.52 9.24 2.85
CA SER A 69 -10.71 10.67 3.15
C SER A 69 -10.83 11.49 1.87
N ASP A 70 -9.99 11.23 0.87
CA ASP A 70 -10.02 11.91 -0.43
C ASP A 70 -11.35 11.61 -1.17
N LYS A 71 -11.89 10.38 -1.06
CA LYS A 71 -13.21 10.04 -1.60
C LYS A 71 -14.38 10.71 -0.87
N SER A 72 -14.23 11.08 0.40
CA SER A 72 -15.25 11.86 1.12
C SER A 72 -15.24 13.35 0.71
N GLY A 73 -14.18 13.81 0.05
CA GLY A 73 -14.02 15.18 -0.45
C GLY A 73 -14.58 15.44 -1.85
N GLU A 74 -15.09 14.43 -2.57
CA GLU A 74 -15.75 14.63 -3.88
C GLU A 74 -17.25 14.99 -3.77
N TYR A 75 -17.76 15.26 -2.55
CA TYR A 75 -19.14 15.73 -2.30
C TYR A 75 -19.23 16.84 -1.21
N LEU A 76 -18.32 17.82 -1.21
CA LEU A 76 -18.54 19.10 -0.54
C LEU A 76 -18.18 20.27 -1.47
#